data_AF-A0A3T0EBG0-F1
#
_entry.id   AF-A0A3T0EBG0-F1
#
_cell.length_a   1.000
_cell.length_b   1.000
_cell.length_c   1.000
_cell.angle_alpha   90.00
_cell.angle_beta   90.00
_cell.angle_gamma   90.00
#
_symmetry.space_group_name_H-M   'P 1'
#
loop_
_entity.id
_entity.type
_entity.pdbx_description
1 polymer ?
#
loop_
_entity_poly.entity_id
_entity_poly.type
_entity_poly.pdbx_seq_one_letter_code
_entity_poly.pdbx_strand_id
1 'polypeptide(L)'
;MKSAFRNKVKAVHPDHVEPTADTLSRLQILLKAHEILKVCAPRQMDLVLTPDEARVGGLRTVDLDGRSAMMRVPPVTKTGAIVVPIGEPVWRVRILVRDPMADCAADEGPAERAAREEKARKLAEADARRQAEENAGLLSAFYERFVKASPAARFARWVRKNAA
;
A
#
# COMPACT_ATOMS: atom_id res chain seq x y z
N MET A 1 5.09 -24.23 -5.34
CA MET A 1 5.74 -25.39 -6.02
C MET A 1 5.03 -26.72 -5.73
N LYS A 2 4.91 -27.16 -4.46
CA LYS A 2 4.16 -28.39 -4.09
C LYS A 2 2.71 -28.40 -4.58
N SER A 3 2.01 -27.26 -4.52
CA SER A 3 0.63 -27.11 -5.03
C SER A 3 0.53 -27.34 -6.54
N ALA A 4 1.37 -26.68 -7.33
CA ALA A 4 1.40 -26.79 -8.78
C ALA A 4 1.72 -28.23 -9.25
N PHE A 5 2.65 -28.90 -8.58
CA PHE A 5 2.95 -30.31 -8.85
C PHE A 5 1.73 -31.21 -8.57
N ARG A 6 1.08 -31.06 -7.42
CA ARG A 6 -0.13 -31.83 -7.08
C ARG A 6 -1.24 -31.65 -8.11
N ASN A 7 -1.45 -30.43 -8.59
CA ASN A 7 -2.47 -30.15 -9.62
C ASN A 7 -2.13 -30.85 -10.94
N LYS A 8 -0.86 -30.83 -11.37
CA LYS A 8 -0.41 -31.52 -12.59
C LYS A 8 -0.49 -33.04 -12.48
N VAL A 9 -0.15 -33.61 -11.32
CA VAL A 9 -0.26 -35.07 -11.10
C VAL A 9 -1.71 -35.53 -11.10
N LYS A 10 -2.61 -34.79 -10.43
CA LYS A 10 -4.05 -35.12 -10.43
C LYS A 10 -4.65 -35.21 -11.83
N ALA A 11 -4.19 -34.37 -12.76
CA ALA A 11 -4.66 -34.36 -14.14
C ALA A 11 -4.21 -35.59 -14.97
N VAL A 12 -3.24 -36.36 -14.48
CA VAL A 12 -2.63 -37.48 -15.23
C VAL A 12 -2.64 -38.77 -14.39
N HIS A 13 -3.21 -38.75 -13.18
CA HIS A 13 -3.18 -39.90 -12.28
C HIS A 13 -4.11 -41.02 -12.79
N PRO A 14 -3.69 -42.30 -12.75
CA PRO A 14 -4.49 -43.44 -13.21
C PRO A 14 -5.86 -43.57 -12.51
N ASP A 15 -5.98 -43.06 -11.28
CA ASP A 15 -7.25 -43.06 -10.53
C ASP A 15 -8.29 -42.05 -11.06
N HIS A 16 -7.87 -41.08 -11.89
CA HIS A 16 -8.73 -40.01 -12.40
C HIS A 16 -8.85 -40.00 -13.92
N VAL A 17 -7.88 -40.58 -14.63
CA VAL A 17 -7.83 -40.63 -16.09
C VAL A 17 -7.40 -42.03 -16.51
N GLU A 18 -7.99 -42.56 -17.59
CA GLU A 18 -7.64 -43.89 -18.09
C GLU A 18 -6.12 -44.01 -18.38
N PRO A 19 -5.49 -45.14 -17.99
CA PRO A 19 -4.06 -45.34 -18.15
C PRO A 19 -3.71 -45.64 -19.62
N THR A 20 -3.46 -44.59 -20.38
CA THR A 20 -2.91 -44.65 -21.75
C THR A 20 -1.38 -44.54 -21.71
N ALA A 21 -0.67 -45.05 -22.72
CA ALA A 21 0.80 -44.94 -22.79
C ALA A 21 1.29 -43.47 -22.72
N ASP A 22 0.54 -42.52 -23.29
CA ASP A 22 0.85 -41.08 -23.21
C ASP A 22 0.66 -40.52 -21.80
N THR A 23 -0.39 -40.93 -21.07
CA THR A 23 -0.62 -40.46 -19.68
C THR A 23 0.44 -41.02 -18.74
N LEU A 24 0.81 -42.29 -18.88
CA LEU A 24 1.87 -42.92 -18.08
C LEU A 24 3.25 -42.28 -18.32
N SER A 25 3.61 -41.98 -19.57
CA SER A 25 4.89 -41.31 -19.87
C SER A 25 4.95 -39.88 -19.30
N ARG A 26 3.85 -39.12 -19.39
CA ARG A 26 3.74 -37.79 -18.78
C ARG A 26 3.83 -37.85 -17.26
N LEU A 27 3.20 -38.84 -16.63
CA LEU A 27 3.30 -39.06 -15.19
C LEU A 27 4.75 -39.33 -14.77
N GLN A 28 5.46 -40.20 -15.50
CA GLN A 28 6.88 -40.50 -15.25
C GLN A 28 7.75 -39.24 -15.34
N ILE A 29 7.55 -38.40 -16.36
CA ILE A 29 8.27 -37.12 -16.51
C ILE A 29 7.98 -36.20 -15.32
N LEU A 30 6.72 -36.10 -14.88
CA LEU A 30 6.35 -35.26 -13.73
C LEU A 30 7.00 -35.73 -12.44
N LEU A 31 7.00 -37.05 -12.18
CA LEU A 31 7.64 -37.63 -11.00
C LEU A 31 9.15 -37.38 -10.99
N LYS A 32 9.82 -37.64 -12.12
CA LYS A 32 11.25 -37.40 -12.28
C LYS A 32 11.60 -35.91 -12.13
N ALA A 33 10.80 -35.03 -12.71
CA ALA A 33 10.97 -33.59 -12.54
C ALA A 33 10.81 -33.17 -11.06
N HIS A 34 9.89 -33.80 -10.32
CA HIS A 34 9.70 -33.51 -8.91
C HIS A 34 10.87 -33.97 -8.04
N GLU A 35 11.47 -35.13 -8.33
CA GLU A 35 12.68 -35.61 -7.67
C GLU A 35 13.87 -34.69 -7.92
N ILE A 36 14.10 -34.32 -9.18
CA ILE A 36 15.17 -33.39 -9.57
C ILE A 36 14.96 -32.05 -8.86
N LEU A 37 13.74 -31.52 -8.87
CA LEU A 37 13.48 -30.25 -8.20
C LEU A 37 13.54 -30.36 -6.67
N LYS A 38 13.29 -31.51 -6.07
CA LYS A 38 13.51 -31.69 -4.62
C LYS A 38 14.99 -31.55 -4.24
N VAL A 39 15.88 -32.04 -5.10
CA VAL A 39 17.33 -32.04 -4.87
C VAL A 39 17.97 -30.72 -5.31
N CYS A 40 17.55 -30.18 -6.46
CA CYS A 40 18.21 -29.08 -7.13
C CYS A 40 17.47 -27.73 -7.03
N ALA A 41 16.23 -27.68 -6.52
CA ALA A 41 15.52 -26.40 -6.48
C ALA A 41 16.22 -25.44 -5.50
N PRO A 42 16.58 -24.24 -5.96
CA PRO A 42 17.14 -23.25 -5.07
C PRO A 42 16.08 -22.84 -4.05
N ARG A 43 16.43 -22.91 -2.77
CA ARG A 43 15.56 -22.40 -1.71
C ARG A 43 15.61 -20.88 -1.75
N GLN A 44 14.44 -20.24 -1.80
CA GLN A 44 14.33 -18.78 -1.80
C GLN A 44 13.86 -18.30 -0.45
N MET A 45 14.50 -17.25 0.04
CA MET A 45 14.11 -16.54 1.25
C MET A 45 14.18 -15.04 0.99
N ASP A 46 13.22 -14.29 1.51
CA ASP A 46 13.19 -12.84 1.40
C ASP A 46 13.83 -12.23 2.65
N LEU A 47 14.80 -11.34 2.45
CA LEU A 47 15.40 -10.54 3.51
C LEU A 47 15.02 -9.08 3.33
N VAL A 48 14.45 -8.49 4.37
CA VAL A 48 14.14 -7.06 4.40
C VAL A 48 15.37 -6.29 4.88
N LEU A 49 15.79 -5.28 4.12
CA LEU A 49 16.86 -4.34 4.47
C LEU A 49 16.34 -2.91 4.41
N THR A 50 16.90 -2.02 5.23
CA THR A 50 16.62 -0.57 5.10
C THR A 50 17.39 0.02 3.92
N PRO A 51 17.00 1.19 3.37
CA PRO A 51 17.75 1.80 2.27
C PRO A 51 19.18 2.20 2.63
N ASP A 52 19.40 2.60 3.88
CA ASP A 52 20.75 2.93 4.37
C ASP A 52 21.63 1.69 4.44
N GLU A 53 21.08 0.57 4.93
CA GLU A 53 21.77 -0.72 4.94
C GLU A 53 22.05 -1.22 3.52
N ALA A 54 21.10 -1.06 2.60
CA ALA A 54 21.27 -1.43 1.20
C ALA A 54 22.29 -0.55 0.47
N ARG A 55 22.46 0.71 0.89
CA ARG A 55 23.47 1.64 0.34
C ARG A 55 24.87 1.27 0.80
N VAL A 56 25.07 1.05 2.09
CA VAL A 56 26.37 0.70 2.67
C VAL A 56 26.80 -0.71 2.23
N GLY A 57 25.85 -1.65 2.14
CA GLY A 57 26.16 -3.06 1.94
C GLY A 57 26.94 -3.65 3.13
N GLY A 58 27.61 -4.77 2.91
CA GLY A 58 28.50 -5.37 3.91
C GLY A 58 28.33 -6.87 4.10
N LEU A 59 28.99 -7.42 5.12
CA LEU A 59 28.82 -8.81 5.52
C LEU A 59 27.63 -8.91 6.47
N ARG A 60 26.69 -9.81 6.20
CA ARG A 60 25.49 -10.02 7.00
C ARG A 60 25.32 -11.49 7.31
N THR A 61 24.84 -11.76 8.52
CA THR A 61 24.49 -13.11 8.96
C THR A 61 22.99 -13.27 8.82
N VAL A 62 22.56 -14.40 8.27
CA VAL A 62 21.18 -14.71 7.94
C VAL A 62 20.86 -16.11 8.47
N ASP A 63 19.71 -16.27 9.12
CA ASP A 63 19.23 -17.58 9.57
C ASP A 63 18.43 -18.26 8.46
N LEU A 64 18.94 -19.39 7.98
CA LEU A 64 18.39 -20.23 6.92
C LEU A 64 17.83 -21.51 7.54
N ASP A 65 16.53 -21.55 7.82
CA ASP A 65 15.84 -22.73 8.38
C ASP A 65 16.59 -23.40 9.55
N GLY A 66 17.14 -22.62 10.50
CA GLY A 66 17.87 -23.12 11.67
C GLY A 66 19.38 -23.27 11.46
N ARG A 67 19.93 -22.73 10.36
CA ARG A 67 21.38 -22.61 10.11
C ARG A 67 21.75 -21.15 9.87
N SER A 68 22.68 -20.65 10.66
CA SER A 68 23.25 -19.33 10.45
C SER A 68 24.28 -19.36 9.32
N ALA A 69 24.06 -18.60 8.26
CA ALA A 69 24.99 -18.44 7.14
C ALA A 69 25.34 -16.96 6.94
N MET A 70 26.57 -16.70 6.55
CA MET A 70 27.01 -15.34 6.21
C MET A 70 26.79 -15.09 4.72
N MET A 71 26.35 -13.89 4.36
CA MET A 71 26.24 -13.44 2.98
C MET A 71 26.87 -12.06 2.84
N ARG A 72 27.38 -11.77 1.64
CA ARG A 72 27.91 -10.45 1.32
C ARG A 72 26.89 -9.69 0.48
N VAL A 73 26.37 -8.60 1.04
CA VAL A 73 25.47 -7.68 0.33
C VAL A 73 26.32 -6.65 -0.42
N PRO A 74 26.22 -6.55 -1.75
CA PRO A 74 26.87 -5.49 -2.49
C PRO A 74 26.39 -4.10 -2.05
N PRO A 75 27.23 -3.06 -2.10
CA PRO A 75 26.75 -1.70 -1.88
C PRO A 75 25.77 -1.29 -2.99
N VAL A 76 24.84 -0.38 -2.67
CA VAL A 76 23.82 0.12 -3.59
C VAL A 76 22.93 -1.01 -4.14
N THR A 77 22.54 -1.95 -3.26
CA THR A 77 21.65 -3.04 -3.64
C THR A 77 20.22 -2.55 -3.84
N LYS A 78 19.57 -3.00 -4.92
CA LYS A 78 18.15 -2.71 -5.22
C LYS A 78 17.23 -3.83 -4.75
N THR A 79 15.96 -3.51 -4.51
CA THR A 79 14.90 -4.48 -4.29
C THR A 79 14.85 -5.50 -5.44
N GLY A 80 14.78 -6.79 -5.09
CA GLY A 80 14.77 -7.91 -6.03
C GLY A 80 16.15 -8.49 -6.33
N ALA A 81 17.24 -7.90 -5.82
CA ALA A 81 18.57 -8.47 -5.96
C ALA A 81 18.66 -9.84 -5.28
N ILE A 82 19.34 -10.78 -5.94
CA ILE A 82 19.52 -12.15 -5.44
C ILE A 82 20.97 -12.33 -5.00
N VAL A 83 21.16 -12.68 -3.73
CA VAL A 83 22.47 -12.93 -3.12
C VAL A 83 22.53 -14.39 -2.67
N VAL A 84 23.71 -15.00 -2.84
CA VAL A 84 23.98 -16.37 -2.39
C VAL A 84 24.77 -16.30 -1.09
N PRO A 85 24.31 -16.96 -0.01
CA PRO A 85 25.08 -17.09 1.21
C PRO A 85 26.37 -17.90 0.99
N ILE A 86 27.43 -17.49 1.68
CA ILE A 86 28.73 -18.14 1.68
C ILE A 86 28.60 -19.50 2.38
N GLY A 87 28.97 -20.57 1.69
CA GLY A 87 28.90 -21.94 2.20
C GLY A 87 27.58 -22.67 1.91
N GLU A 88 26.53 -21.96 1.47
CA GLU A 88 25.21 -22.55 1.21
C GLU A 88 24.71 -22.20 -0.21
N PRO A 89 25.25 -22.87 -1.27
CA PRO A 89 25.01 -22.52 -2.67
C PRO A 89 23.58 -22.83 -3.16
N VAL A 90 22.84 -23.66 -2.41
CA VAL A 90 21.44 -24.03 -2.70
C VAL A 90 20.49 -22.88 -2.33
N TRP A 91 20.90 -21.97 -1.46
CA TRP A 91 20.08 -20.87 -0.99
C TRP A 91 20.24 -19.62 -1.86
N ARG A 92 19.11 -18.97 -2.11
CA ARG A 92 19.00 -17.70 -2.82
C ARG A 92 18.24 -16.73 -1.92
N VAL A 93 18.92 -15.71 -1.43
CA VAL A 93 18.30 -14.67 -0.61
C VAL A 93 17.91 -13.52 -1.53
N ARG A 94 16.61 -13.22 -1.61
CA ARG A 94 16.09 -12.05 -2.32
C ARG A 94 16.04 -10.88 -1.36
N ILE A 95 16.67 -9.78 -1.74
CA ILE A 95 16.71 -8.57 -0.93
C ILE A 95 15.48 -7.71 -1.23
N LEU A 96 14.75 -7.33 -0.19
CA LEU A 96 13.65 -6.38 -0.24
C LEU A 96 14.08 -5.13 0.51
N VAL A 97 14.35 -4.05 -0.23
CA VAL A 97 14.67 -2.77 0.39
C VAL A 97 13.35 -2.07 0.73
N ARG A 98 13.10 -1.86 2.03
CA ARG A 98 11.91 -1.16 2.55
C ARG A 98 12.34 -0.11 3.55
N ASP A 99 11.74 1.06 3.47
CA ASP A 99 11.92 2.10 4.49
C ASP A 99 11.16 1.74 5.76
N PRO A 100 11.81 1.75 6.95
CA PRO A 100 11.11 1.57 8.22
C PRO A 100 10.15 2.74 8.52
N MET A 101 10.31 3.89 7.85
CA MET A 101 9.39 5.02 7.93
C MET A 101 8.06 4.81 7.17
N ALA A 102 7.88 3.69 6.47
CA ALA A 102 6.71 3.42 5.65
C ALA A 102 5.68 2.47 6.30
N ASP A 103 5.69 2.34 7.62
CA ASP A 103 4.50 1.86 8.35
C ASP A 103 3.51 3.04 8.45
N CYS A 104 2.79 3.33 7.36
CA CYS A 104 1.65 4.27 7.36
C CYS A 104 0.46 3.75 8.21
N ALA A 105 0.67 2.73 9.04
CA ALA A 105 -0.26 2.16 9.99
C ALA A 105 0.13 2.51 11.44
N ALA A 106 1.04 3.46 11.65
CA ALA A 106 1.21 4.06 12.97
C ALA A 106 -0.09 4.79 13.34
N ASP A 107 -0.88 4.19 14.23
CA ASP A 107 -2.01 4.85 14.86
C ASP A 107 -1.57 6.23 15.37
N GLU A 108 -2.22 7.28 14.87
CA GLU A 108 -1.93 8.66 15.25
C GLU A 108 -1.88 8.78 16.77
N GLY A 109 -0.73 9.20 17.30
CA GLY A 109 -0.53 9.37 18.73
C GLY A 109 -1.62 10.27 19.33
N PRO A 110 -2.01 10.07 20.59
CA PRO A 110 -3.10 10.83 21.21
C PRO A 110 -2.89 12.35 21.15
N ALA A 111 -1.63 12.81 21.15
CA ALA A 111 -1.27 14.22 21.03
C ALA A 111 -1.56 14.80 19.63
N GLU A 112 -1.37 14.01 18.56
CA GLU A 112 -1.59 14.46 17.18
C GLU A 112 -3.09 14.52 16.86
N ARG A 113 -3.86 13.56 17.38
CA ARG A 113 -5.33 13.58 17.32
C ARG A 113 -5.91 14.81 18.05
N ALA A 114 -5.46 15.09 19.26
CA ALA A 114 -5.88 16.28 20.01
C ALA A 114 -5.56 17.58 19.26
N ALA A 115 -4.37 17.70 18.66
CA ALA A 115 -3.99 18.88 17.88
C ALA A 115 -4.85 19.07 16.62
N ARG A 116 -5.28 17.98 15.97
CA ARG A 116 -6.20 18.05 14.82
C ARG A 116 -7.59 18.46 15.25
N GLU A 117 -8.12 17.90 16.34
CA GLU A 117 -9.44 18.26 16.88
C GLU A 117 -9.50 19.74 17.29
N GLU A 118 -8.44 20.27 17.91
CA GLU A 118 -8.35 21.69 18.21
C GLU A 118 -8.33 22.57 16.95
N LYS A 119 -7.58 22.17 15.92
CA LYS A 119 -7.56 22.88 14.63
C LYS A 119 -8.92 22.85 13.96
N ALA A 120 -9.60 21.69 13.96
CA ALA A 120 -10.93 21.54 13.41
C ALA A 120 -11.95 22.41 14.17
N ARG A 121 -11.87 22.45 15.50
CA ARG A 121 -12.74 23.30 16.34
C ARG A 121 -12.52 24.78 16.04
N LYS A 122 -11.26 25.23 15.93
CA LYS A 122 -10.94 26.62 15.58
C LYS A 122 -11.45 27.00 14.19
N LEU A 123 -11.35 26.10 13.22
CA LEU A 123 -11.87 26.33 11.87
C LEU A 123 -13.40 26.42 11.87
N ALA A 124 -14.08 25.50 12.55
CA ALA A 124 -15.53 25.52 12.68
C ALA A 124 -16.03 26.79 13.38
N GLU A 125 -15.33 27.27 14.41
CA GLU A 125 -15.66 28.53 15.07
C GLU A 125 -15.46 29.74 14.15
N ALA A 126 -14.38 29.75 13.35
CA ALA A 126 -14.13 30.80 12.37
C ALA A 126 -15.19 30.83 11.26
N ASP A 127 -15.60 29.66 10.77
CA ASP A 127 -16.65 29.54 9.75
C ASP A 127 -18.02 29.94 10.31
N ALA A 128 -18.34 29.57 11.56
CA ALA A 128 -19.56 30.01 12.23
C ALA A 128 -19.60 31.53 12.41
N ARG A 129 -18.47 32.16 12.76
CA ARG A 129 -18.37 33.63 12.85
C ARG A 129 -18.57 34.30 11.50
N ARG A 130 -17.97 33.78 10.43
CA ARG A 130 -18.17 34.30 9.06
C ARG A 130 -19.63 34.21 8.64
N GLN A 131 -20.28 33.06 8.88
CA GLN A 131 -21.70 32.91 8.57
C GLN A 131 -22.58 33.87 9.38
N ALA A 132 -22.25 34.12 10.65
CA ALA A 132 -22.98 35.09 11.47
C ALA A 132 -22.81 36.53 10.94
N GLU A 133 -21.59 36.92 10.53
CA GLU A 133 -21.31 38.21 9.92
C GLU A 133 -22.02 38.39 8.58
N GLU A 134 -22.02 37.37 7.72
CA GLU A 134 -22.76 37.36 6.45
C GLU A 134 -24.27 37.51 6.68
N ASN A 135 -24.83 36.77 7.64
CA ASN A 135 -26.24 36.87 8.01
C ASN A 135 -26.60 38.26 8.57
N ALA A 136 -25.74 38.85 9.40
CA ALA A 136 -25.92 40.21 9.91
C ALA A 136 -25.84 41.26 8.77
N GLY A 137 -24.94 41.06 7.80
CA GLY A 137 -24.85 41.85 6.58
C GLY A 137 -26.13 41.79 5.73
N LEU A 138 -26.68 40.59 5.54
CA LEU A 138 -27.95 40.40 4.81
C LEU A 138 -29.14 41.07 5.55
N LEU A 139 -29.19 40.95 6.87
CA LEU A 139 -30.26 41.53 7.68
C LEU A 139 -30.21 43.07 7.64
N SER A 140 -29.02 43.66 7.78
CA SER A 140 -28.85 45.11 7.68
C SER A 140 -29.22 45.64 6.28
N ALA A 141 -28.81 44.93 5.22
CA ALA A 141 -29.20 45.26 3.85
C ALA A 141 -30.71 45.16 3.61
N PHE A 142 -31.38 44.17 4.22
CA PHE A 142 -32.84 44.05 4.21
C PHE A 142 -33.52 45.23 4.91
N TYR A 143 -33.07 45.60 6.11
CA TYR A 143 -33.61 46.73 6.87
C TYR A 143 -33.50 48.05 6.10
N GLU A 144 -32.33 48.34 5.51
CA GLU A 144 -32.14 49.52 4.66
C GLU A 144 -33.11 49.52 3.46
N ARG A 145 -33.28 48.36 2.82
CA ARG A 145 -34.04 48.25 1.58
C ARG A 145 -35.55 48.26 1.77
N PHE A 146 -36.07 47.69 2.86
CA PHE A 146 -37.51 47.51 3.07
C PHE A 146 -38.11 48.38 4.16
N VAL A 147 -37.35 48.67 5.22
CA VAL A 147 -37.86 49.44 6.36
C VAL A 147 -37.57 50.93 6.17
N LYS A 148 -36.33 51.29 5.83
CA LYS A 148 -35.92 52.70 5.72
C LYS A 148 -36.22 53.37 4.37
N ALA A 149 -36.25 52.62 3.28
CA ALA A 149 -36.62 53.18 1.98
C ALA A 149 -38.09 53.64 1.99
N SER A 150 -38.35 54.89 1.63
CA SER A 150 -39.72 55.41 1.52
C SER A 150 -40.52 54.65 0.44
N PRO A 151 -41.86 54.57 0.54
CA PRO A 151 -42.69 53.88 -0.44
C PRO A 151 -42.44 54.33 -1.90
N ALA A 152 -42.19 55.63 -2.11
CA ALA A 152 -41.86 56.19 -3.42
C ALA A 152 -40.52 55.67 -3.97
N ALA A 153 -39.49 55.55 -3.12
CA ALA A 153 -38.19 55.01 -3.52
C ALA A 153 -38.26 53.52 -3.89
N ARG A 154 -39.15 52.75 -3.24
CA ARG A 154 -39.41 51.34 -3.59
C ARG A 154 -40.08 51.22 -4.95
N PHE A 155 -41.11 52.04 -5.20
CA PHE A 155 -41.85 52.04 -6.47
C PHE A 155 -40.96 52.43 -7.65
N ALA A 156 -40.15 53.49 -7.51
CA ALA A 156 -39.21 53.94 -8.54
C ALA A 156 -38.11 52.92 -8.87
N ARG A 157 -37.74 52.04 -7.93
CA ARG A 157 -36.79 50.93 -8.18
C ARG A 157 -37.47 49.74 -8.85
N TRP A 158 -38.71 49.43 -8.50
CA TRP A 158 -39.50 48.36 -9.13
C TRP A 158 -39.76 48.65 -10.61
N VAL A 159 -40.18 49.88 -10.93
CA VAL A 159 -40.38 50.32 -12.32
C VAL A 159 -39.08 50.21 -13.13
N ARG A 160 -37.94 50.62 -12.57
CA ARG A 160 -36.64 50.50 -13.24
C ARG A 160 -36.16 49.07 -13.46
N LYS A 161 -36.53 48.12 -12.59
CA LYS A 161 -36.13 46.71 -12.73
C LYS A 161 -36.98 45.96 -13.76
N ASN A 162 -38.22 46.40 -14.00
CA ASN A 162 -39.13 45.77 -14.97
C ASN A 162 -39.17 46.47 -16.34
N ALA A 163 -38.57 47.66 -16.46
CA ALA A 163 -38.49 48.42 -17.70
C ALA A 163 -37.17 48.20 -18.48
N ALA A 164 -36.27 47.34 -17.97
CA ALA A 164 -35.06 46.87 -18.62
C ALA A 164 -35.17 45.36 -18.82
#